data_AF-A0A1E5IFZ5-F1
#
_entry.id   AF-A0A1E5IFZ5-F1
#
_cell.length_a   1.000
_cell.length_b   1.000
_cell.length_c   1.000
_cell.angle_alpha   90.00
_cell.angle_beta   90.00
_cell.angle_gamma   90.00
#
_symmetry.space_group_name_H-M   'P 1'
#
loop_
_entity.id
_entity.type
_entity.pdbx_description
1 polymer ?
#
loop_
_entity_poly.entity_id
_entity_poly.type
_entity_poly.pdbx_seq_one_letter_code
_entity_poly.pdbx_strand_id
1 'polypeptide(L)'
;PIKRGDKVLEITGPACAILSGERTALNFLQYMSGIATLTNKFVTFTNNGRTKVYDTRKTTPGYRELAKYAVRCGGGANHRMGLYDKALIKDNHLKFVKDLTAEISEFRKKYKNISVEVECENIKQVKQALDSKADIIMLDNTAFENTKKMIDLIRKSSRKEYKPEIEISGGVNLKTAKKFARLDVDRISIGMITHSSSALDVTLEITIK
;
A
#
# COMPACT_ATOMS: atom_id res chain seq x y z
N PRO A 1 6.64 19.37 -7.03
CA PRO A 1 6.23 19.69 -5.64
C PRO A 1 5.69 21.12 -5.58
N ILE A 2 4.57 21.33 -4.86
CA ILE A 2 4.01 22.65 -4.61
C ILE A 2 4.53 23.22 -3.28
N LYS A 3 4.59 24.54 -3.18
CA LYS A 3 4.96 25.30 -1.99
C LYS A 3 3.76 26.10 -1.47
N ARG A 4 3.85 26.55 -0.21
CA ARG A 4 2.84 27.44 0.38
C ARG A 4 2.77 28.73 -0.45
N GLY A 5 1.55 29.11 -0.84
CA GLY A 5 1.28 30.30 -1.65
C GLY A 5 1.29 30.05 -3.16
N ASP A 6 1.62 28.83 -3.63
CA ASP A 6 1.54 28.51 -5.05
C ASP A 6 0.08 28.50 -5.54
N LYS A 7 -0.17 29.13 -6.68
CA LYS A 7 -1.44 28.99 -7.41
C LYS A 7 -1.46 27.67 -8.15
N VAL A 8 -2.36 26.76 -7.75
CA VAL A 8 -2.47 25.41 -8.34
C VAL A 8 -3.46 25.33 -9.51
N LEU A 9 -4.42 26.24 -9.56
CA LEU A 9 -5.47 26.31 -10.58
C LEU A 9 -6.03 27.74 -10.64
N GLU A 10 -6.38 28.20 -11.84
CA GLU A 10 -7.16 29.43 -12.05
C GLU A 10 -8.42 29.07 -12.86
N ILE A 11 -9.57 29.59 -12.44
CA ILE A 11 -10.86 29.38 -13.10
C ILE A 11 -11.57 30.73 -13.29
N THR A 12 -12.40 30.84 -14.33
CA THR A 12 -13.24 32.01 -14.59
C THR A 12 -14.65 31.55 -14.95
N GLY A 13 -15.67 32.21 -14.40
CA GLY A 13 -17.06 31.86 -14.66
C GLY A 13 -18.03 32.63 -13.78
N PRO A 14 -19.34 32.32 -13.87
CA PRO A 14 -20.36 32.95 -13.06
C PRO A 14 -20.09 32.75 -11.57
N ALA A 15 -20.12 33.84 -10.78
CA ALA A 15 -19.83 33.80 -9.35
C ALA A 15 -20.67 32.77 -8.59
N CYS A 16 -21.99 32.70 -8.89
CA CYS A 16 -22.89 31.73 -8.27
C CYS A 16 -22.47 30.28 -8.52
N ALA A 17 -22.00 29.96 -9.73
CA ALA A 17 -21.58 28.60 -10.07
C ALA A 17 -20.28 28.21 -9.34
N ILE A 18 -19.31 29.13 -9.29
CA ILE A 18 -18.03 28.91 -8.60
C ILE A 18 -18.25 28.71 -7.10
N LEU A 19 -18.97 29.64 -6.45
CA LEU A 19 -19.22 29.60 -5.00
C LEU A 19 -20.04 28.37 -4.60
N SER A 20 -20.98 27.92 -5.45
CA SER A 20 -21.78 26.71 -5.19
C SER A 20 -20.93 25.43 -5.27
N GLY A 21 -19.93 25.40 -6.14
CA GLY A 21 -19.03 24.24 -6.33
C GLY A 21 -17.83 24.21 -5.39
N GLU A 22 -17.45 25.35 -4.81
CA GLU A 22 -16.20 25.56 -4.08
C GLU A 22 -15.93 24.48 -3.03
N ARG A 23 -16.83 24.31 -2.06
CA ARG A 23 -16.57 23.44 -0.91
C ARG A 23 -16.40 21.98 -1.33
N THR A 24 -17.21 21.52 -2.27
CA THR A 24 -17.13 20.15 -2.80
C THR A 24 -15.79 19.94 -3.50
N ALA A 25 -15.41 20.85 -4.40
CA ALA A 25 -14.15 20.78 -5.14
C ALA A 25 -12.93 20.81 -4.21
N LEU A 26 -12.91 21.75 -3.26
CA LEU A 26 -11.82 21.86 -2.28
C LEU A 26 -11.73 20.60 -1.42
N ASN A 27 -12.83 20.08 -0.88
CA ASN A 27 -12.78 18.88 -0.03
C ASN A 27 -12.13 17.67 -0.75
N PHE A 28 -12.46 17.44 -2.02
CA PHE A 28 -11.84 16.36 -2.81
C PHE A 28 -10.34 16.64 -3.04
N LEU A 29 -9.99 17.86 -3.44
CA LEU A 29 -8.60 18.23 -3.69
C LEU A 29 -7.75 18.12 -2.41
N GLN A 30 -8.26 18.61 -1.28
CA GLN A 30 -7.60 18.57 0.02
C GLN A 30 -7.41 17.12 0.50
N TYR A 31 -8.43 16.27 0.35
CA TYR A 31 -8.36 14.85 0.70
C TYR A 31 -7.28 14.11 -0.12
N MET A 32 -7.38 14.18 -1.45
CA MET A 32 -6.45 13.47 -2.34
C MET A 32 -5.02 14.03 -2.20
N SER A 33 -4.87 15.34 -2.07
CA SER A 33 -3.55 15.96 -1.90
C SER A 33 -2.92 15.60 -0.56
N GLY A 34 -3.72 15.43 0.50
CA GLY A 34 -3.26 14.93 1.79
C GLY A 34 -2.64 13.53 1.69
N ILE A 35 -3.32 12.61 1.01
CA ILE A 35 -2.84 11.24 0.75
C ILE A 35 -1.57 11.24 -0.09
N ALA A 36 -1.55 11.99 -1.20
CA ALA A 36 -0.40 12.09 -2.09
C ALA A 36 0.82 12.66 -1.35
N THR A 37 0.61 13.69 -0.53
CA THR A 37 1.67 14.32 0.27
C THR A 37 2.25 13.34 1.30
N LEU A 38 1.40 12.62 2.04
CA LEU A 38 1.86 11.66 3.03
C LEU A 38 2.57 10.47 2.37
N THR A 39 2.02 9.94 1.27
CA THR A 39 2.66 8.89 0.47
C THR A 39 4.04 9.31 0.00
N ASN A 40 4.18 10.51 -0.57
CA ASN A 40 5.46 11.03 -1.05
C ASN A 40 6.50 11.16 0.08
N LYS A 41 6.07 11.52 1.31
CA LYS A 41 6.95 11.50 2.49
C LYS A 41 7.49 10.09 2.75
N PHE A 42 6.65 9.07 2.74
CA PHE A 42 7.10 7.69 2.92
C PHE A 42 8.05 7.25 1.80
N VAL A 43 7.67 7.48 0.54
CA VAL A 43 8.49 7.13 -0.64
C VAL A 43 9.88 7.77 -0.55
N THR A 44 9.95 9.05 -0.21
CA THR A 44 11.22 9.77 -0.03
C THR A 44 12.05 9.18 1.11
N PHE A 45 11.42 8.83 2.24
CA PHE A 45 12.11 8.27 3.40
C PHE A 45 12.58 6.83 3.23
N THR A 46 11.88 6.04 2.40
CA THR A 46 12.21 4.64 2.11
C THR A 46 13.09 4.47 0.87
N ASN A 47 13.41 5.55 0.16
CA ASN A 47 14.10 5.49 -1.13
C ASN A 47 15.52 4.88 -1.01
N ASN A 48 15.58 3.57 -1.20
CA ASN A 48 16.79 2.74 -1.29
C ASN A 48 16.98 2.18 -2.72
N GLY A 49 16.16 2.63 -3.68
CA GLY A 49 16.16 2.18 -5.07
C GLY A 49 15.42 0.86 -5.36
N ARG A 50 14.95 0.12 -4.34
CA ARG A 50 14.29 -1.18 -4.53
C ARG A 50 12.92 -1.29 -3.89
N THR A 51 12.77 -0.84 -2.65
CA THR A 51 11.56 -1.01 -1.86
C THR A 51 10.51 0.02 -2.27
N LYS A 52 9.31 -0.46 -2.61
CA LYS A 52 8.18 0.39 -2.97
C LYS A 52 7.19 0.50 -1.81
N VAL A 53 6.59 1.67 -1.67
CA VAL A 53 5.51 1.93 -0.70
C VAL A 53 4.18 1.55 -1.35
N TYR A 54 3.40 0.72 -0.64
CA TYR A 54 2.10 0.24 -1.09
C TYR A 54 0.97 0.76 -0.18
N ASP A 55 -0.20 0.98 -0.76
CA ASP A 55 -1.43 1.22 -0.03
C ASP A 55 -2.07 -0.06 0.52
N THR A 56 -3.26 0.07 1.12
CA THR A 56 -4.04 -1.07 1.58
C THR A 56 -5.51 -0.90 1.21
N ARG A 57 -6.37 -1.82 1.67
CA ARG A 57 -7.83 -1.67 1.60
C ARG A 57 -8.43 -0.89 2.78
N LYS A 58 -7.61 -0.39 3.70
CA LYS A 58 -8.02 0.47 4.82
C LYS A 58 -8.26 1.90 4.29
N THR A 59 -9.30 2.03 3.47
CA THR A 59 -9.70 3.29 2.81
C THR A 59 -11.05 3.75 3.32
N THR A 60 -11.34 5.04 3.20
CA THR A 60 -12.68 5.58 3.46
C THR A 60 -13.71 4.87 2.55
N PRO A 61 -14.84 4.38 3.10
CA PRO A 61 -15.91 3.76 2.31
C PRO A 61 -16.38 4.67 1.17
N GLY A 62 -16.51 4.13 -0.04
CA GLY A 62 -16.89 4.87 -1.25
C GLY A 62 -15.75 5.61 -1.97
N TYR A 63 -14.60 5.82 -1.32
CA TYR A 63 -13.52 6.69 -1.82
C TYR A 63 -12.26 5.91 -2.21
N ARG A 64 -12.35 4.57 -2.32
CA ARG A 64 -11.18 3.71 -2.54
C ARG A 64 -10.39 4.11 -3.79
N GLU A 65 -11.08 4.30 -4.91
CA GLU A 65 -10.42 4.65 -6.17
C GLU A 65 -9.68 5.97 -6.08
N LEU A 66 -10.29 6.99 -5.44
CA LEU A 66 -9.68 8.30 -5.21
C LEU A 66 -8.44 8.18 -4.31
N ALA A 67 -8.54 7.42 -3.22
CA ALA A 67 -7.43 7.19 -2.30
C ALA A 67 -6.26 6.49 -3.01
N LYS A 68 -6.54 5.43 -3.77
CA LYS A 68 -5.53 4.68 -4.53
C LYS A 68 -4.93 5.52 -5.67
N TYR A 69 -5.74 6.34 -6.33
CA TYR A 69 -5.25 7.30 -7.31
C TYR A 69 -4.26 8.30 -6.66
N ALA A 70 -4.62 8.88 -5.53
CA ALA A 70 -3.78 9.81 -4.79
C ALA A 70 -2.47 9.18 -4.30
N VAL A 71 -2.47 7.91 -3.88
CA VAL A 71 -1.25 7.16 -3.53
C VAL A 71 -0.30 7.11 -4.73
N ARG A 72 -0.80 6.78 -5.93
CA ARG A 72 0.03 6.79 -7.15
C ARG A 72 0.56 8.18 -7.47
N CYS A 73 -0.24 9.23 -7.32
CA CYS A 73 0.23 10.62 -7.48
C CYS A 73 1.36 10.97 -6.50
N GLY A 74 1.35 10.39 -5.30
CA GLY A 74 2.43 10.52 -4.31
C GLY A 74 3.66 9.64 -4.56
N GLY A 75 3.71 8.90 -5.67
CA GLY A 75 4.81 8.00 -6.01
C GLY A 75 4.73 6.60 -5.36
N GLY A 76 3.64 6.30 -4.66
CA GLY A 76 3.36 4.96 -4.14
C GLY A 76 2.83 4.02 -5.22
N ALA A 77 2.64 2.76 -4.84
CA ALA A 77 2.04 1.73 -5.65
C ALA A 77 0.73 1.22 -5.03
N ASN A 78 -0.18 0.74 -5.87
CA ASN A 78 -1.41 0.14 -5.39
C ASN A 78 -1.16 -1.33 -5.04
N HIS A 79 -1.57 -1.74 -3.84
CA HIS A 79 -1.86 -3.15 -3.57
C HIS A 79 -3.17 -3.52 -4.28
N ARG A 80 -3.77 -4.66 -3.96
CA ARG A 80 -5.05 -5.08 -4.53
C ARG A 80 -6.17 -4.06 -4.28
N MET A 81 -6.98 -3.81 -5.28
CA MET A 81 -8.17 -2.96 -5.26
C MET A 81 -9.29 -3.58 -4.44
N GLY A 82 -9.46 -4.90 -4.53
CA GLY A 82 -10.61 -5.59 -3.95
C GLY A 82 -10.28 -6.99 -3.43
N LEU A 83 -11.32 -7.82 -3.36
CA LEU A 83 -11.20 -9.26 -3.07
C LEU A 83 -11.10 -10.10 -4.35
N TYR A 84 -11.19 -9.46 -5.52
CA TYR A 84 -11.34 -10.12 -6.82
C TYR A 84 -10.05 -10.15 -7.66
N ASP A 85 -9.08 -9.29 -7.35
CA ASP A 85 -7.88 -9.07 -8.18
C ASP A 85 -6.60 -9.70 -7.63
N LYS A 86 -6.61 -10.10 -6.35
CA LYS A 86 -5.51 -10.85 -5.73
C LYS A 86 -6.04 -11.73 -4.58
N ALA A 87 -5.57 -12.97 -4.53
CA ALA A 87 -5.76 -13.84 -3.37
C ALA A 87 -4.77 -13.47 -2.26
N LEU A 88 -5.28 -13.09 -1.08
CA LEU A 88 -4.49 -12.84 0.12
C LEU A 88 -4.96 -13.78 1.21
N ILE A 89 -4.15 -14.79 1.50
CA ILE A 89 -4.38 -15.78 2.54
C ILE A 89 -3.88 -15.17 3.86
N LYS A 90 -4.80 -15.06 4.82
CA LYS A 90 -4.57 -14.50 6.16
C LYS A 90 -4.69 -15.56 7.24
N ASP A 91 -4.33 -15.20 8.46
CA ASP A 91 -4.54 -15.97 9.69
C ASP A 91 -5.90 -16.71 9.74
N ASN A 92 -6.99 -16.01 9.41
CA ASN A 92 -8.33 -16.56 9.46
C ASN A 92 -8.59 -17.61 8.39
N HIS A 93 -7.96 -17.51 7.22
CA HIS A 93 -8.04 -18.54 6.19
C HIS A 93 -7.21 -19.76 6.60
N LEU A 94 -6.02 -19.53 7.16
CA LEU A 94 -5.12 -20.61 7.60
C LEU A 94 -5.75 -21.51 8.67
N LYS A 95 -6.73 -21.03 9.45
CA LYS A 95 -7.50 -21.85 10.41
C LYS A 95 -8.34 -22.95 9.74
N PHE A 96 -8.71 -22.79 8.47
CA PHE A 96 -9.52 -23.75 7.71
C PHE A 96 -8.72 -24.55 6.70
N VAL A 97 -7.46 -24.17 6.47
CA VAL A 97 -6.56 -24.78 5.50
C VAL A 97 -5.78 -25.90 6.18
N LYS A 98 -5.89 -27.13 5.66
CA LYS A 98 -5.17 -28.27 6.20
C LYS A 98 -3.79 -28.40 5.58
N ASP A 99 -3.65 -28.13 4.29
CA ASP A 99 -2.40 -28.35 3.56
C ASP A 99 -1.73 -27.07 3.01
N LEU A 100 -2.42 -25.99 2.68
CA LEU A 100 -1.89 -24.79 1.99
C LEU A 100 -1.26 -25.04 0.61
N THR A 101 -0.33 -25.99 0.46
CA THR A 101 0.32 -26.29 -0.81
C THR A 101 -0.67 -26.89 -1.79
N ALA A 102 -1.48 -27.85 -1.33
CA ALA A 102 -2.57 -28.42 -2.11
C ALA A 102 -3.62 -27.37 -2.48
N GLU A 103 -4.04 -26.53 -1.53
CA GLU A 103 -5.07 -25.50 -1.75
C GLU A 103 -4.59 -24.41 -2.73
N ILE A 104 -3.32 -23.97 -2.63
CA ILE A 104 -2.74 -23.03 -3.61
C ILE A 104 -2.61 -23.68 -4.99
N SER A 105 -2.22 -24.96 -5.05
CA SER A 105 -2.13 -25.71 -6.31
C SER A 105 -3.50 -25.82 -7.00
N GLU A 106 -4.54 -26.18 -6.26
CA GLU A 106 -5.92 -26.24 -6.76
C GLU A 106 -6.44 -24.86 -7.18
N PHE A 107 -6.19 -23.84 -6.36
CA PHE A 107 -6.54 -22.46 -6.66
C PHE A 107 -5.93 -22.02 -7.99
N ARG A 108 -4.64 -22.31 -8.23
CA ARG A 108 -3.93 -21.95 -9.47
C ARG A 108 -4.44 -22.71 -10.69
N LYS A 109 -4.95 -23.94 -10.54
CA LYS A 109 -5.62 -24.67 -11.64
C LYS A 109 -6.88 -23.94 -12.10
N LYS A 110 -7.64 -23.37 -11.17
CA LYS A 110 -8.89 -22.65 -11.43
C LYS A 110 -8.67 -21.19 -11.87
N TYR A 111 -7.68 -20.51 -11.29
CA TYR A 111 -7.44 -19.08 -11.47
C TYR A 111 -5.98 -18.80 -11.87
N LYS A 112 -5.68 -18.97 -13.17
CA LYS A 112 -4.30 -18.91 -13.69
C LYS A 112 -3.61 -17.55 -13.56
N ASN A 113 -4.38 -16.45 -13.53
CA ASN A 113 -3.85 -15.09 -13.58
C ASN A 113 -3.96 -14.33 -12.24
N ILE A 114 -4.33 -15.01 -11.15
CA ILE A 114 -4.45 -14.38 -9.83
C ILE A 114 -3.21 -14.72 -9.01
N SER A 115 -2.42 -13.70 -8.67
CA SER A 115 -1.29 -13.87 -7.75
C SER A 115 -1.78 -14.23 -6.34
N VAL A 116 -1.03 -15.09 -5.66
CA VAL A 116 -1.29 -15.55 -4.30
C VAL A 116 -0.30 -14.92 -3.34
N GLU A 117 -0.82 -14.24 -2.34
CA GLU A 117 -0.07 -13.64 -1.24
C GLU A 117 -0.42 -14.33 0.07
N VAL A 118 0.58 -14.64 0.89
CA VAL A 118 0.39 -15.31 2.19
C VAL A 118 0.93 -14.43 3.31
N GLU A 119 0.06 -14.12 4.26
CA GLU A 119 0.38 -13.38 5.49
C GLU A 119 1.02 -14.32 6.52
N CYS A 120 2.16 -13.90 7.06
CA CYS A 120 2.99 -14.67 7.97
C CYS A 120 3.37 -13.80 9.18
N GLU A 121 3.14 -14.34 10.37
CA GLU A 121 3.51 -13.75 11.66
C GLU A 121 4.73 -14.44 12.28
N ASN A 122 5.12 -15.62 11.76
CA ASN A 122 6.22 -16.40 12.31
C ASN A 122 6.94 -17.25 11.25
N ILE A 123 8.11 -17.79 11.63
CA ILE A 123 8.98 -18.60 10.77
C ILE A 123 8.28 -19.86 10.23
N LYS A 124 7.38 -20.48 11.02
CA LYS A 124 6.66 -21.70 10.57
C LYS A 124 5.75 -21.37 9.38
N GLN A 125 5.00 -20.27 9.46
CA GLN A 125 4.15 -19.81 8.36
C GLN A 125 4.97 -19.40 7.14
N VAL A 126 6.14 -18.76 7.34
CA VAL A 126 7.06 -18.44 6.23
C VAL A 126 7.52 -19.70 5.50
N LYS A 127 7.84 -20.79 6.22
CA LYS A 127 8.18 -22.08 5.59
C LYS A 127 7.01 -22.61 4.76
N GLN A 128 5.80 -22.62 5.32
CA GLN A 128 4.59 -23.05 4.60
C GLN A 128 4.32 -22.20 3.33
N ALA A 129 4.54 -20.88 3.39
CA ALA A 129 4.41 -20.00 2.23
C ALA A 129 5.48 -20.27 1.16
N LEU A 130 6.70 -20.62 1.57
CA LEU A 130 7.78 -21.02 0.65
C LEU A 130 7.49 -22.36 -0.03
N ASP A 131 7.04 -23.35 0.74
CA ASP A 131 6.74 -24.70 0.25
C ASP A 131 5.56 -24.67 -0.75
N SER A 132 4.56 -23.84 -0.46
CA SER A 132 3.39 -23.62 -1.32
C SER A 132 3.63 -22.70 -2.52
N LYS A 133 4.86 -22.20 -2.71
CA LYS A 133 5.25 -21.32 -3.83
C LYS A 133 4.41 -20.05 -3.95
N ALA A 134 4.09 -19.39 -2.83
CA ALA A 134 3.38 -18.11 -2.82
C ALA A 134 4.12 -17.04 -3.65
N ASP A 135 3.39 -16.18 -4.36
CA ASP A 135 4.02 -15.12 -5.19
C ASP A 135 4.58 -13.99 -4.32
N ILE A 136 3.89 -13.71 -3.20
CA ILE A 136 4.26 -12.67 -2.24
C ILE A 136 4.14 -13.24 -0.82
N ILE A 137 5.14 -12.98 0.01
CA ILE A 137 5.13 -13.33 1.43
C ILE A 137 5.04 -12.03 2.23
N MET A 138 3.91 -11.80 2.89
CA MET A 138 3.69 -10.64 3.74
C MET A 138 4.08 -10.98 5.18
N LEU A 139 4.99 -10.20 5.76
CA LEU A 139 5.38 -10.30 7.16
C LEU A 139 4.59 -9.25 7.96
N ASP A 140 3.61 -9.69 8.75
CA ASP A 140 2.69 -8.79 9.46
C ASP A 140 3.07 -8.62 10.94
N ASN A 141 3.24 -7.36 11.36
CA ASN A 141 3.37 -6.95 12.75
C ASN A 141 4.44 -7.70 13.58
N THR A 142 5.56 -8.06 12.96
CA THR A 142 6.66 -8.77 13.62
C THR A 142 7.71 -7.82 14.20
N ALA A 143 8.32 -8.20 15.33
CA ALA A 143 9.47 -7.47 15.87
C ALA A 143 10.64 -7.48 14.86
N PHE A 144 11.37 -6.37 14.75
CA PHE A 144 12.41 -6.15 13.73
C PHE A 144 13.42 -7.30 13.59
N GLU A 145 13.91 -7.86 14.71
CA GLU A 145 14.85 -8.98 14.71
C GLU A 145 14.23 -10.28 14.14
N ASN A 146 12.95 -10.52 14.42
CA ASN A 146 12.23 -11.65 13.85
C ASN A 146 11.96 -11.44 12.37
N THR A 147 11.61 -10.22 11.95
CA THR A 147 11.47 -9.86 10.54
C THR A 147 12.75 -10.15 9.77
N LYS A 148 13.91 -9.76 10.32
CA LYS A 148 15.22 -10.01 9.69
C LYS A 148 15.48 -11.51 9.48
N LYS A 149 15.25 -12.33 10.51
CA LYS A 149 15.39 -13.80 10.42
C LYS A 149 14.47 -14.41 9.35
N MET A 150 13.23 -13.90 9.25
CA MET A 150 12.27 -14.36 8.24
C MET A 150 12.69 -13.96 6.82
N ILE A 151 13.18 -12.74 6.63
CA ILE A 151 13.73 -12.27 5.34
C ILE A 151 14.92 -13.14 4.92
N ASP A 152 15.87 -13.38 5.84
CA ASP A 152 17.04 -14.21 5.56
C ASP A 152 16.65 -15.63 5.14
N LEU A 153 15.63 -16.21 5.80
CA LEU A 153 15.08 -17.51 5.42
C LEU A 153 14.47 -17.49 4.02
N ILE A 154 13.65 -16.49 3.69
CA ILE A 154 13.02 -16.37 2.37
C ILE A 154 14.08 -16.24 1.28
N ARG A 155 15.11 -15.41 1.49
CA ARG A 155 16.17 -15.19 0.52
C ARG A 155 17.07 -16.40 0.33
N LYS A 156 17.41 -17.13 1.40
CA LYS A 156 18.16 -18.40 1.30
C LYS A 156 17.39 -19.49 0.54
N SER A 157 16.06 -19.49 0.68
CA SER A 157 15.18 -20.44 -0.02
C SER A 157 14.83 -20.00 -1.45
N SER A 158 15.09 -18.74 -1.81
CA SER A 158 14.84 -18.21 -3.14
C SER A 158 15.87 -18.77 -4.13
N ARG A 159 15.40 -19.37 -5.23
CA ARG A 159 16.22 -19.93 -6.31
C ARG A 159 15.87 -19.23 -7.63
N LYS A 160 16.63 -19.51 -8.70
CA LYS A 160 16.42 -18.88 -10.02
C LYS A 160 14.98 -19.03 -10.55
N GLU A 161 14.31 -20.13 -10.21
CA GLU A 161 12.95 -20.45 -10.66
C GLU A 161 11.84 -19.95 -9.71
N TYR A 162 12.18 -19.57 -8.48
CA TYR A 162 11.21 -19.13 -7.48
C TYR A 162 11.81 -18.07 -6.57
N LYS A 163 11.32 -16.84 -6.72
CA LYS A 163 11.76 -15.68 -5.97
C LYS A 163 10.53 -14.87 -5.56
N PRO A 164 9.90 -15.19 -4.41
CA PRO A 164 8.75 -14.45 -3.95
C PRO A 164 9.14 -13.01 -3.59
N GLU A 165 8.22 -12.08 -3.81
CA GLU A 165 8.36 -10.74 -3.26
C GLU A 165 8.13 -10.76 -1.75
N ILE A 166 8.87 -9.94 -1.01
CA ILE A 166 8.69 -9.78 0.43
C ILE A 166 8.00 -8.46 0.71
N GLU A 167 6.88 -8.54 1.42
CA GLU A 167 6.09 -7.39 1.85
C GLU A 167 6.14 -7.25 3.37
N ILE A 168 6.35 -6.03 3.87
CA ILE A 168 6.18 -5.69 5.29
C ILE A 168 4.83 -4.98 5.48
N SER A 169 4.05 -5.44 6.45
CA SER A 169 2.78 -4.83 6.86
C SER A 169 2.70 -4.72 8.39
N GLY A 170 1.78 -3.87 8.86
CA GLY A 170 1.44 -3.73 10.28
C GLY A 170 2.29 -2.68 11.02
N GLY A 171 1.62 -1.71 11.67
CA GLY A 171 2.28 -0.76 12.58
C GLY A 171 3.38 0.13 11.97
N VAL A 172 3.45 0.24 10.64
CA VAL A 172 4.51 0.99 9.97
C VAL A 172 4.30 2.50 10.10
N ASN A 173 5.31 3.19 10.63
CA ASN A 173 5.43 4.65 10.69
C ASN A 173 6.73 5.09 9.99
N LEU A 174 6.99 6.39 9.88
CA LEU A 174 8.16 6.89 9.15
C LEU A 174 9.51 6.34 9.68
N LYS A 175 9.64 6.18 11.00
CA LYS A 175 10.86 5.65 11.62
C LYS A 175 11.03 4.15 11.30
N THR A 176 9.98 3.36 11.43
CA THR A 176 10.04 1.91 11.16
C THR A 176 10.11 1.61 9.67
N ALA A 177 9.41 2.36 8.82
CA ALA A 177 9.49 2.26 7.36
C ALA A 177 10.94 2.41 6.87
N LYS A 178 11.67 3.43 7.37
CA LYS A 178 13.09 3.63 7.03
C LYS A 178 13.98 2.46 7.47
N LYS A 179 13.70 1.85 8.63
CA LYS A 179 14.43 0.68 9.11
C LYS A 179 14.16 -0.55 8.24
N PHE A 180 12.89 -0.82 7.95
CA PHE A 180 12.49 -1.96 7.12
C PHE A 180 12.98 -1.82 5.67
N ALA A 181 12.97 -0.61 5.12
CA ALA A 181 13.53 -0.34 3.80
C ALA A 181 15.05 -0.55 3.73
N ARG A 182 15.77 -0.71 4.85
CA ARG A 182 17.20 -1.12 4.80
C ARG A 182 17.38 -2.63 4.72
N LEU A 183 16.30 -3.39 4.94
CA LEU A 183 16.29 -4.83 4.76
C LEU A 183 16.02 -5.16 3.29
N ASP A 184 16.27 -6.41 2.91
CA ASP A 184 16.08 -6.90 1.55
C ASP A 184 14.59 -7.18 1.24
N VAL A 185 13.75 -6.15 1.31
CA VAL A 185 12.29 -6.22 1.09
C VAL A 185 11.87 -5.46 -0.16
N ASP A 186 10.84 -5.96 -0.83
CA ASP A 186 10.37 -5.42 -2.10
C ASP A 186 9.21 -4.42 -1.87
N ARG A 187 8.38 -4.65 -0.85
CA ARG A 187 7.17 -3.86 -0.55
C ARG A 187 7.07 -3.47 0.92
N ILE A 188 6.55 -2.27 1.19
CA ILE A 188 6.09 -1.86 2.51
C ILE A 188 4.67 -1.31 2.36
N SER A 189 3.70 -2.01 2.93
CA SER A 189 2.29 -1.60 2.93
C SER A 189 1.94 -0.76 4.14
N ILE A 190 1.39 0.43 3.89
CA ILE A 190 1.19 1.45 4.93
C ILE A 190 -0.25 1.92 4.92
N GLY A 191 -1.09 1.40 5.82
CA GLY A 191 -2.51 1.77 5.89
C GLY A 191 -2.73 3.26 6.20
N MET A 192 -1.89 3.87 7.04
CA MET A 192 -2.11 5.23 7.51
C MET A 192 -2.06 6.29 6.41
N ILE A 193 -1.46 5.98 5.25
CA ILE A 193 -1.45 6.90 4.11
C ILE A 193 -2.85 7.14 3.53
N THR A 194 -3.80 6.22 3.74
CA THR A 194 -5.17 6.34 3.23
C THR A 194 -6.22 6.59 4.31
N HIS A 195 -6.06 6.04 5.53
CA HIS A 195 -7.06 6.22 6.60
C HIS A 195 -6.71 7.32 7.62
N SER A 196 -5.50 7.89 7.58
CA SER A 196 -5.04 8.87 8.57
C SER A 196 -4.23 10.02 7.96
N SER A 197 -4.31 10.23 6.65
CA SER A 197 -3.71 11.39 6.00
C SER A 197 -4.44 12.66 6.39
N SER A 198 -3.71 13.69 6.83
CA SER A 198 -4.26 15.03 7.03
C SER A 198 -4.59 15.68 5.69
N ALA A 199 -5.71 16.39 5.63
CA ALA A 199 -6.09 17.21 4.48
C ALA A 199 -5.00 18.27 4.19
N LEU A 200 -4.71 18.50 2.91
CA LEU A 200 -3.85 19.62 2.51
C LEU A 200 -4.63 20.94 2.67
N ASP A 201 -3.97 21.99 3.17
CA ASP A 201 -4.57 23.31 3.26
C ASP A 201 -4.57 24.00 1.89
N VAL A 202 -5.75 24.22 1.33
CA VAL A 202 -5.97 24.84 0.02
C VAL A 202 -7.21 25.73 0.11
N THR A 203 -7.10 26.95 -0.41
CA THR A 203 -8.15 27.96 -0.41
C THR A 203 -8.45 28.44 -1.83
N LEU A 204 -9.70 28.84 -2.08
CA LEU A 204 -10.07 29.56 -3.29
C LEU A 204 -10.06 31.07 -2.97
N GLU A 205 -9.28 31.83 -3.72
CA GLU A 205 -9.27 33.31 -3.66
C GLU A 205 -10.01 33.87 -4.88
N ILE A 206 -10.84 34.89 -4.66
CA ILE A 206 -11.69 35.47 -5.71
C ILE A 206 -11.22 36.88 -6.04
N THR A 207 -11.10 37.15 -7.33
CA THR A 207 -10.92 38.50 -7.88
C THR A 207 -12.08 38.81 -8.81
N ILE A 208 -12.69 39.99 -8.64
CA ILE A 208 -13.73 40.50 -9.53
C ILE A 208 -13.06 41.44 -10.54
N LYS A 209 -13.34 41.24 -11.82
CA LYS A 209 -12.91 42.13 -12.91
C LYS A 209 -14.02 43.11 -13.25
#